data_AF-A0A7C9QS65-F1
#
_entry.id   AF-A0A7C9QS65-F1
#
_cell.length_a   1.000
_cell.length_b   1.000
_cell.length_c   1.000
_cell.angle_alpha   90.00
_cell.angle_beta   90.00
_cell.angle_gamma   90.00
#
_symmetry.space_group_name_H-M   'P 1'
#
loop_
_entity.id
_entity.type
_entity.pdbx_description
1 polymer ?
#
loop_
_entity_poly.entity_id
_entity_poly.type
_entity_poly.pdbx_seq_one_letter_code
_entity_poly.pdbx_strand_id
1 'polypeptide(L)' 'MDIRPTYLSREQAAAFLHVQPKTLANWASQGKGPKFRKPSGKLVLYAIEDLQAWVNGEA' A
#
# COMPACT_ATOMS: atom_id res chain seq x y z
N MET A 1 21.06 9.63 -8.57
CA MET A 1 20.52 8.26 -8.76
C MET A 1 19.59 8.00 -7.60
N ASP A 2 18.40 8.59 -7.67
CA ASP A 2 17.44 8.59 -6.57
C ASP A 2 16.72 7.26 -6.55
N ILE A 3 17.26 6.33 -5.77
CA ILE A 3 16.57 5.09 -5.41
C ILE A 3 15.48 5.48 -4.42
N ARG A 4 14.38 6.04 -4.92
CA ARG A 4 13.19 6.25 -4.09
C ARG A 4 12.77 4.87 -3.58
N PRO A 5 12.59 4.69 -2.26
CA PRO A 5 12.08 3.42 -1.75
C PRO A 5 10.72 3.19 -2.39
N THR A 6 10.67 2.23 -3.32
CA THR A 6 9.46 1.92 -4.10
C THR A 6 8.38 1.30 -3.24
N TYR A 7 8.70 0.91 -2.01
CA TYR A 7 7.85 0.16 -1.11
C TYR A 7 7.62 0.92 0.21
N LEU A 8 6.34 1.09 0.56
CA LEU A 8 5.85 1.71 1.78
C LEU A 8 5.29 0.66 2.73
N SER A 9 5.45 0.86 4.04
CA SER A 9 4.75 0.06 5.04
C SER A 9 3.24 0.35 5.03
N ARG A 10 2.45 -0.48 5.72
CA ARG A 10 1.01 -0.24 5.88
C ARG A 10 0.67 1.15 6.42
N GLU A 11 1.46 1.63 7.39
CA GLU A 11 1.25 2.95 8.00
C GLU A 11 1.57 4.07 7.03
N GLN A 12 2.66 3.95 6.28
CA GLN A 12 3.05 4.92 5.26
C GLN A 12 2.06 4.95 4.09
N ALA A 13 1.58 3.78 3.65
CA ALA A 13 0.55 3.68 2.62
C ALA A 13 -0.78 4.30 3.08
N ALA A 14 -1.15 4.08 4.35
CA ALA A 14 -2.33 4.70 4.92
C ALA A 14 -2.21 6.23 4.99
N ALA A 15 -1.03 6.75 5.38
CA ALA A 15 -0.74 8.18 5.36
C ALA A 15 -0.78 8.75 3.94
N PHE A 16 -0.23 8.03 2.95
CA PHE A 16 -0.25 8.42 1.54
C PHE A 16 -1.68 8.54 0.99
N LEU A 17 -2.56 7.60 1.35
CA LEU A 17 -3.97 7.59 0.94
C LEU A 17 -4.88 8.45 1.82
N HIS A 18 -4.31 9.12 2.85
CA HIS A 18 -5.06 9.88 3.86
C HIS A 18 -6.17 9.07 4.56
N VAL A 19 -5.93 7.77 4.76
CA VAL A 19 -6.85 6.86 5.45
C VAL A 19 -6.21 6.33 6.73
N GLN A 20 -7.04 5.78 7.61
CA GLN A 20 -6.52 5.10 8.80
C GLN A 20 -5.84 3.77 8.42
N PRO A 21 -4.73 3.38 9.07
CA PRO A 21 -4.08 2.09 8.82
C PRO A 21 -5.00 0.90 9.09
N LYS A 22 -5.98 1.06 9.99
CA LYS A 22 -7.04 0.07 10.23
C LYS A 22 -7.95 -0.11 9.00
N THR A 23 -8.25 0.98 8.27
CA THR A 23 -9.05 0.92 7.05
C THR A 23 -8.27 0.20 5.96
N LEU A 24 -6.98 0.50 5.84
CA LEU A 24 -6.07 -0.22 4.94
C LEU A 24 -5.94 -1.70 5.35
N ALA A 25 -6.01 -2.01 6.66
CA ALA A 25 -6.10 -3.37 7.22
C ALA A 25 -7.33 -4.11 6.74
N ASN A 26 -8.48 -3.48 6.93
CA ASN A 26 -9.75 -4.04 6.51
C ASN A 26 -9.79 -4.28 4.99
N TRP A 27 -9.36 -3.32 4.17
CA TRP A 27 -9.30 -3.48 2.72
C TRP A 27 -8.42 -4.66 2.30
N ALA A 28 -7.19 -4.77 2.82
CA ALA A 28 -6.32 -5.90 2.48
C ALA A 28 -6.93 -7.26 2.90
N SER A 29 -7.59 -7.33 4.05
CA SER A 29 -8.30 -8.54 4.50
C SER A 29 -9.51 -8.87 3.62
N GLN A 30 -10.21 -7.85 3.12
CA GLN A 30 -11.34 -7.99 2.21
C GLN A 30 -10.93 -8.24 0.74
N GLY A 31 -9.63 -8.28 0.44
CA GLY A 31 -9.14 -8.36 -0.93
C GLY A 31 -9.43 -7.11 -1.76
N LYS A 32 -9.68 -5.97 -1.11
CA LYS A 32 -9.93 -4.66 -1.72
C LYS A 32 -8.71 -3.76 -1.54
N GLY A 33 -8.56 -2.77 -2.42
CA GLY A 33 -7.53 -1.74 -2.28
C GLY A 33 -6.25 -2.00 -3.08
N PRO A 34 -5.20 -1.21 -2.82
CA PRO A 34 -3.94 -1.26 -3.55
C PRO A 34 -3.22 -2.60 -3.33
N LYS A 35 -2.51 -3.07 -4.38
CA LYS A 35 -1.74 -4.31 -4.30
C LYS A 35 -0.67 -4.20 -3.22
N PHE A 36 -0.62 -5.22 -2.38
CA PHE A 36 0.37 -5.36 -1.33
C PHE A 36 1.26 -6.57 -1.61
N ARG A 37 2.55 -6.43 -1.29
CA ARG A 37 3.57 -7.46 -1.39
C ARG A 37 4.00 -7.88 0.00
N LYS A 38 4.24 -9.18 0.18
CA LYS A 38 4.66 -9.77 1.45
C LYS A 38 5.97 -10.52 1.23
N PRO A 39 7.12 -9.81 1.15
CA PRO A 39 8.41 -10.46 0.92
C PRO A 39 8.83 -11.35 2.10
N SER A 40 8.31 -11.07 3.29
CA SER A 40 8.47 -11.91 4.48
C SER A 40 7.15 -11.95 5.23
N GLY A 41 6.82 -13.07 5.87
CA GLY A 41 5.48 -13.32 6.45
C GLY A 41 5.00 -12.29 7.49
N LYS A 42 5.91 -11.47 8.01
CA LYS A 42 5.61 -10.40 8.99
C LYS A 42 5.54 -8.99 8.37
N LEU A 43 6.03 -8.80 7.16
CA LEU A 43 6.22 -7.48 6.57
C LEU A 43 5.29 -7.31 5.36
N VAL A 44 4.39 -6.33 5.44
CA VAL A 44 3.49 -5.95 4.35
C VAL A 44 4.00 -4.65 3.74
N LEU A 45 4.32 -4.70 2.46
CA LEU A 45 4.80 -3.58 1.68
C LEU A 45 3.79 -3.21 0.59
N TYR A 46 3.66 -1.92 0.33
CA TYR A 46 2.84 -1.35 -0.73
C TYR A 46 3.73 -0.63 -1.70
N ALA A 47 3.67 -0.95 -3.00
CA ALA A 47 4.45 -0.20 -3.94
C ALA A 47 3.81 1.18 -4.16
N ILE A 48 4.62 2.23 -4.27
CA ILE A 48 4.11 3.59 -4.54
C ILE A 48 3.33 3.61 -5.86
N GLU A 49 3.84 2.91 -6.88
CA GLU A 49 3.16 2.73 -8.17
C GLU A 49 1.76 2.11 -8.01
N ASP A 50 1.62 1.06 -7.19
CA ASP A 50 0.35 0.37 -6.94
C ASP A 50 -0.62 1.28 -6.15
N LEU A 51 -0.11 2.10 -5.22
CA LEU A 51 -0.89 3.09 -4.48
C LEU A 51 -1.40 4.18 -5.42
N GLN A 52 -0.54 4.71 -6.30
CA GLN A 52 -0.92 5.73 -7.27
C GLN A 52 -1.91 5.20 -8.30
N ALA A 53 -1.69 4.00 -8.84
CA ALA A 53 -2.62 3.35 -9.77
C ALA A 53 -3.99 3.17 -9.13
N TRP A 54 -4.04 2.76 -7.87
CA TRP A 54 -5.29 2.63 -7.11
C TRP A 54 -6.01 3.98 -6.91
N VAL A 55 -5.27 5.05 -6.55
CA VAL A 55 -5.85 6.41 -6.41
C VAL A 55 -6.38 6.94 -7.74
N ASN A 56 -5.67 6.67 -8.83
CA ASN A 56 -6.10 7.06 -10.18
C ASN A 56 -7.28 6.23 -10.69
N GLY A 57 -7.68 5.16 -9.99
CA GLY A 57 -8.77 4.27 -10.42
C GLY A 57 -8.38 3.32 -11.55
N GLU A 58 -7.09 3.16 -11.84
CA GLU A 58 -6.56 2.26 -12.88
C GLU A 58 -6.30 0.85 -12.29
N ALA A 59 -7.29 0.31 -11.58
CA ALA A 59 -7.20 -0.95 -10.84
C ALA A 59 -8.11 -2.04 -11.41
#